data_AF-A0A142YJ00-F1
#
_entry.id   AF-A0A142YJ00-F1
#
_cell.length_a   1.000
_cell.length_b   1.000
_cell.length_c   1.000
_cell.angle_alpha   90.00
_cell.angle_beta   90.00
_cell.angle_gamma   90.00
#
_symmetry.space_group_name_H-M   'P 1'
#
loop_
_entity.id
_entity.type
_entity.pdbx_description
1 polymer ?
#
loop_
_entity_poly.entity_id
_entity_poly.type
_entity_poly.pdbx_seq_one_letter_code
_entity_poly.pdbx_strand_id
1 'polypeptide(L)'
;MACSLVKKSVLGAALGAGTLFLVFGTHAPSYVKTAFHKVRRDAKSMVPLPFDIDRAREEISSLEPAIRENIEKLARAEVDVEHLDKEVVAIRANMDTEKTAMLTLRESLKTGDYRLAGHSRVAYTEDEVKNDLARRYDSYNNVKKILEAKESTIKAKQSEIVAFRKQLVTMMAQKKTLTTKLDEIEARLRQIEATQTSNEFQLDGGALSHARETVADLEKKLEVMARKAEMEGRYAESGVPVEVNPSRDVVQEIDAEFTPASSPSPEVKTGGKSL
;
A
#
# COMPACT_ATOMS: atom_id res chain seq x y z
N MET A 1 31.00 13.68 -32.25
CA MET A 1 30.60 12.44 -32.96
C MET A 1 29.17 11.96 -32.67
N ALA A 2 28.44 12.52 -31.70
CA ALA A 2 27.06 12.11 -31.39
C ALA A 2 26.00 12.54 -32.45
N CYS A 3 26.23 13.66 -33.15
CA CYS A 3 25.22 14.24 -34.05
C CYS A 3 25.03 13.45 -35.38
N SER A 4 26.03 12.70 -35.83
CA SER A 4 25.92 11.87 -37.04
C SER A 4 25.21 10.53 -36.79
N LEU A 5 25.33 9.99 -35.58
CA LEU A 5 24.66 8.74 -35.18
C LEU A 5 23.15 8.94 -35.01
N VAL A 6 22.73 10.10 -34.47
CA VAL A 6 21.30 10.46 -34.35
C VAL A 6 20.66 10.64 -35.73
N LYS A 7 21.34 11.28 -36.68
CA LYS A 7 20.81 11.43 -38.04
C LYS A 7 20.65 10.08 -38.75
N LYS A 8 21.59 9.15 -38.57
CA LYS A 8 21.54 7.81 -39.15
C LYS A 8 20.47 6.93 -38.49
N SER A 9 20.26 7.02 -37.17
CA SER A 9 19.21 6.27 -36.48
C SER A 9 17.81 6.75 -36.84
N VAL A 10 17.60 8.07 -36.98
CA VAL A 10 16.33 8.64 -37.41
C VAL A 10 15.99 8.24 -38.84
N LEU A 11 16.98 8.25 -39.75
CA LEU A 11 16.78 7.82 -41.13
C LEU A 11 16.44 6.32 -41.24
N GLY A 12 17.11 5.48 -40.43
CA GLY A 12 16.82 4.05 -40.36
C GLY A 12 15.43 3.75 -39.78
N ALA A 13 15.02 4.47 -38.74
CA ALA A 13 13.69 4.34 -38.15
C ALA A 13 12.59 4.78 -39.13
N ALA A 14 12.81 5.87 -39.88
CA ALA A 14 11.86 6.36 -40.89
C ALA A 14 11.70 5.38 -42.06
N LEU A 15 12.80 4.81 -42.55
CA LEU A 15 12.75 3.78 -43.61
C LEU A 15 12.07 2.50 -43.12
N GLY A 16 12.39 2.03 -41.91
CA GLY A 16 11.74 0.87 -41.31
C GLY A 16 10.22 1.08 -41.13
N ALA A 17 9.82 2.24 -40.61
CA ALA A 17 8.41 2.60 -40.46
C ALA A 17 7.69 2.69 -41.81
N GLY A 18 8.33 3.27 -42.84
CA GLY A 18 7.79 3.37 -44.19
C GLY A 18 7.56 1.99 -44.84
N THR A 19 8.52 1.07 -44.69
CA THR A 19 8.38 -0.31 -45.21
C THR A 19 7.30 -1.10 -44.48
N LEU A 20 7.18 -0.95 -43.15
CA LEU A 20 6.12 -1.59 -42.36
C LEU A 20 4.74 -1.05 -42.70
N PHE A 21 4.63 0.26 -42.97
CA PHE A 21 3.38 0.89 -43.40
C PHE A 21 2.95 0.46 -44.80
N LEU A 22 3.89 0.31 -45.74
CA LEU A 22 3.60 -0.16 -47.11
C LEU A 22 3.13 -1.62 -47.16
N VAL A 23 3.67 -2.48 -46.29
CA VAL A 23 3.33 -3.92 -46.29
C VAL A 23 2.08 -4.23 -45.48
N PHE A 24 1.82 -3.51 -44.37
CA PHE A 24 0.74 -3.82 -43.43
C PHE A 24 -0.36 -2.75 -43.32
N GLY A 25 -0.27 -1.65 -44.07
CA GLY A 25 -1.27 -0.60 -44.12
C GLY A 25 -1.54 0.06 -42.75
N THR A 26 -2.77 0.50 -42.53
CA THR A 26 -3.22 1.17 -41.29
C THR A 26 -3.31 0.25 -40.07
N HIS A 27 -3.18 -1.08 -40.25
CA HIS A 27 -3.23 -2.07 -39.15
C HIS A 27 -1.84 -2.45 -38.60
N ALA A 28 -0.75 -1.98 -39.23
CA ALA A 28 0.63 -2.16 -38.77
C ALA A 28 0.89 -1.86 -37.27
N PRO A 29 0.36 -0.78 -36.66
CA PRO A 29 0.62 -0.50 -35.25
C PRO A 29 0.07 -1.58 -34.31
N SER A 30 -1.02 -2.26 -34.68
CA SER A 30 -1.64 -3.30 -33.85
C SER A 30 -0.78 -4.58 -33.80
N TYR A 31 -0.20 -4.98 -34.94
CA TYR A 31 0.66 -6.16 -35.02
C TYR A 31 2.02 -5.93 -34.36
N VAL A 32 2.64 -4.75 -34.56
CA VAL A 32 3.91 -4.41 -33.89
C VAL A 32 3.70 -4.33 -32.38
N LYS A 33 2.60 -3.72 -31.92
CA LYS A 33 2.26 -3.70 -30.49
C LYS A 33 2.08 -5.12 -29.95
N THR A 34 1.35 -5.98 -30.66
CA THR A 34 1.08 -7.35 -30.20
C THR A 34 2.34 -8.22 -30.20
N ALA A 35 3.17 -8.13 -31.24
CA ALA A 35 4.46 -8.82 -31.33
C ALA A 35 5.41 -8.35 -30.23
N PHE A 36 5.50 -7.05 -29.96
CA PHE A 36 6.30 -6.52 -28.86
C PHE A 36 5.79 -6.98 -27.49
N HIS A 37 4.48 -7.02 -27.27
CA HIS A 37 3.88 -7.55 -26.05
C HIS A 37 4.05 -9.06 -25.89
N LYS A 38 4.14 -9.81 -27.00
CA LYS A 38 4.37 -11.26 -26.99
C LYS A 38 5.84 -11.56 -26.68
N VAL A 39 6.77 -10.95 -27.40
CA VAL A 39 8.22 -11.08 -27.16
C VAL A 39 8.60 -10.63 -25.74
N ARG A 40 8.04 -9.53 -25.24
CA ARG A 40 8.28 -9.08 -23.86
C ARG A 40 7.72 -10.04 -22.81
N ARG A 41 6.57 -10.68 -23.07
CA ARG A 41 5.98 -11.69 -22.16
C ARG A 41 6.79 -12.97 -22.17
N ASP A 42 7.13 -13.47 -23.35
CA ASP A 42 7.88 -14.72 -23.54
C ASP A 42 9.29 -14.61 -22.93
N ALA A 43 9.95 -13.46 -23.09
CA ALA A 43 11.23 -13.18 -22.44
C ALA A 43 11.11 -13.07 -20.91
N LYS A 44 10.01 -12.51 -20.38
CA LYS A 44 9.78 -12.43 -18.93
C LYS A 44 9.51 -13.81 -18.31
N SER A 45 8.88 -14.73 -19.06
CA SER A 45 8.67 -16.12 -18.62
C SER A 45 9.91 -17.01 -18.73
N MET A 46 10.96 -16.57 -19.42
CA MET A 46 12.23 -17.30 -19.55
C MET A 46 13.25 -16.95 -18.46
N VAL A 47 12.91 -16.04 -17.54
CA VAL A 47 13.79 -15.70 -16.41
C VAL A 47 13.72 -16.80 -15.36
N PRO A 48 14.87 -17.33 -14.89
CA PRO A 48 14.88 -18.33 -13.81
C PRO A 48 14.24 -17.78 -12.54
N LEU A 49 13.40 -18.58 -11.88
CA LEU A 49 12.76 -18.21 -10.61
C LEU A 49 13.75 -17.72 -9.51
N PRO A 50 14.98 -18.28 -9.37
CA PRO A 50 15.98 -17.75 -8.44
C PRO A 50 16.31 -16.26 -8.66
N PHE A 51 16.36 -15.82 -9.91
CA PHE A 51 16.66 -14.42 -10.22
C PHE A 51 15.55 -13.47 -9.76
N ASP A 52 14.29 -13.87 -9.92
CA ASP A 52 13.16 -13.08 -9.42
C ASP A 52 13.12 -13.02 -7.88
N ILE A 53 13.58 -14.09 -7.19
CA ILE A 53 13.74 -14.12 -5.72
C ILE A 53 14.83 -13.14 -5.28
N ASP A 54 16.00 -13.15 -5.94
CA ASP A 54 17.10 -12.24 -5.63
C ASP A 54 16.74 -10.78 -5.90
N ARG A 55 16.05 -10.52 -7.03
CA ARG A 55 15.49 -9.21 -7.33
C ARG A 55 14.50 -8.75 -6.25
N ALA A 56 13.58 -9.61 -5.83
CA ALA A 56 12.63 -9.29 -4.77
C ALA A 56 13.33 -9.01 -3.44
N ARG A 57 14.41 -9.73 -3.12
CA ARG A 57 15.26 -9.46 -1.94
C ARG A 57 15.89 -8.07 -2.03
N GLU A 58 16.40 -7.69 -3.19
CA GLU A 58 16.97 -6.36 -3.43
C GLU A 58 15.90 -5.25 -3.31
N GLU A 59 14.71 -5.46 -3.89
CA GLU A 59 13.57 -4.54 -3.74
C GLU A 59 13.15 -4.39 -2.26
N ILE A 60 13.12 -5.47 -1.46
CA ILE A 60 12.87 -5.40 -0.01
C ILE A 60 13.99 -4.64 0.72
N SER A 61 15.25 -4.86 0.35
CA SER A 61 16.40 -4.15 0.95
C SER A 61 16.39 -2.65 0.60
N SER A 62 15.86 -2.29 -0.57
CA SER A 62 15.70 -0.90 -1.00
C SER A 62 14.69 -0.11 -0.16
N LEU A 63 13.90 -0.79 0.70
CA LEU A 63 13.04 -0.13 1.69
C LEU A 63 13.82 0.40 2.91
N GLU A 64 15.04 -0.09 3.15
CA GLU A 64 15.83 0.29 4.33
C GLU A 64 16.22 1.77 4.40
N PRO A 65 16.63 2.44 3.29
CA PRO A 65 16.87 3.87 3.30
C PRO A 65 15.61 4.65 3.69
N ALA A 66 14.44 4.28 3.16
CA ALA A 66 13.17 4.93 3.50
C ALA A 66 12.81 4.72 4.98
N ILE A 67 13.06 3.54 5.54
CA ILE A 67 12.88 3.29 6.98
C ILE A 67 13.83 4.18 7.80
N ARG A 68 15.11 4.25 7.42
CA ARG A 68 16.12 5.08 8.10
C ARG A 68 15.77 6.56 8.08
N GLU A 69 15.31 7.08 6.94
CA GLU A 69 14.85 8.47 6.81
C GLU A 69 13.66 8.76 7.74
N ASN A 70 12.72 7.82 7.87
CA ASN A 70 11.59 7.98 8.78
C ASN A 70 12.01 7.91 10.27
N ILE A 71 12.99 7.06 10.62
CA ILE A 71 13.59 7.05 11.96
C ILE A 71 14.24 8.39 12.26
N GLU A 72 15.00 8.95 11.31
CA GLU A 72 15.64 10.24 11.48
C GLU A 72 14.63 11.38 11.66
N LYS A 73 13.56 11.40 10.86
CA LYS A 73 12.45 12.37 11.03
C LYS A 73 11.80 12.25 12.40
N LEU A 74 11.54 11.03 12.86
CA LEU A 74 11.00 10.77 14.19
C LEU A 74 11.94 11.27 15.29
N ALA A 75 13.23 10.96 15.21
CA ALA A 75 14.23 11.38 16.17
C ALA A 75 14.35 12.92 16.24
N ARG A 76 14.38 13.58 15.08
CA ARG A 76 14.37 15.05 15.01
C ARG A 76 13.12 15.64 15.67
N ALA A 77 11.94 15.08 15.39
CA ALA A 77 10.69 15.54 15.99
C ALA A 77 10.66 15.35 17.51
N GLU A 78 11.19 14.24 18.03
CA GLU A 78 11.31 13.98 19.47
C GLU A 78 12.25 14.98 20.15
N VAL A 79 13.40 15.26 19.56
CA VAL A 79 14.37 16.25 20.06
C VAL A 79 13.77 17.67 20.04
N ASP A 80 13.06 18.04 18.97
CA ASP A 80 12.38 19.34 18.88
C ASP A 80 11.35 19.51 19.99
N VAL A 81 10.58 18.46 20.31
CA VAL A 81 9.62 18.49 21.42
C VAL A 81 10.33 18.62 22.76
N GLU A 82 11.45 17.92 22.96
CA GLU A 82 12.23 18.05 24.19
C GLU A 82 12.78 19.47 24.39
N HIS A 83 13.29 20.10 23.33
CA HIS A 83 13.73 21.49 23.38
C HIS A 83 12.58 22.45 23.67
N LEU A 84 11.43 22.28 23.03
CA LEU A 84 10.24 23.10 23.29
C LEU A 84 9.73 22.93 24.73
N ASP A 85 9.79 21.72 25.29
CA ASP A 85 9.39 21.46 26.66
C ASP A 85 10.33 22.17 27.66
N LYS A 86 11.64 22.12 27.43
CA LYS A 86 12.62 22.88 28.22
C LYS A 86 12.38 24.39 28.16
N GLU A 87 12.07 24.92 26.98
CA GLU A 87 11.70 26.33 26.82
C GLU A 87 10.42 26.68 27.60
N VAL A 88 9.39 25.83 27.53
CA VAL A 88 8.13 26.02 28.26
C VAL A 88 8.38 26.03 29.77
N VAL A 89 9.21 25.12 30.29
CA VAL A 89 9.59 25.09 31.70
C VAL A 89 10.34 26.37 32.10
N ALA A 90 11.28 26.82 31.29
CA ALA A 90 12.01 28.07 31.54
C ALA A 90 11.09 29.30 31.54
N ILE A 91 10.16 29.39 30.57
CA ILE A 91 9.17 30.47 30.49
C ILE A 91 8.26 30.45 31.73
N ARG A 92 7.77 29.28 32.15
CA ARG A 92 6.94 29.14 33.36
C ARG A 92 7.67 29.62 34.61
N ALA A 93 8.94 29.22 34.80
CA ALA A 93 9.75 29.67 35.93
C ALA A 93 9.96 31.19 35.95
N ASN A 94 10.21 31.79 34.79
CA ASN A 94 10.33 33.25 34.66
C ASN A 94 8.98 33.94 34.97
N MET A 95 7.87 33.40 34.46
CA MET A 95 6.53 33.92 34.75
C MET A 95 6.18 33.84 36.24
N ASP A 96 6.57 32.79 36.96
CA ASP A 96 6.35 32.68 38.41
C ASP A 96 7.15 33.74 39.18
N THR A 97 8.36 34.04 38.72
CA THR A 97 9.20 35.12 39.28
C THR A 97 8.57 36.48 39.03
N GLU A 98 8.14 36.76 37.79
CA GLU A 98 7.44 38.01 37.42
C GLU A 98 6.15 38.18 38.21
N LYS A 99 5.35 37.12 38.33
CA LYS A 99 4.12 37.10 39.12
C LYS A 99 4.40 37.45 40.58
N THR A 100 5.44 36.87 41.18
CA THR A 100 5.83 37.17 42.57
C THR A 100 6.24 38.63 42.71
N ALA A 101 7.07 39.14 41.78
CA ALA A 101 7.47 40.56 41.77
C ALA A 101 6.28 41.52 41.62
N MET A 102 5.31 41.17 40.77
CA MET A 102 4.08 41.94 40.60
C MET A 102 3.21 41.94 41.87
N LEU A 103 3.09 40.79 42.54
CA LEU A 103 2.35 40.69 43.80
C LEU A 103 3.01 41.53 44.91
N THR A 104 4.34 41.54 44.99
CA THR A 104 5.07 42.39 45.94
C THR A 104 4.87 43.88 45.63
N LEU A 105 4.87 44.25 44.35
CA LEU A 105 4.66 45.64 43.93
C LEU A 105 3.23 46.11 44.20
N ARG A 106 2.25 45.22 44.01
CA ARG A 106 0.87 45.47 44.37
C ARG A 106 0.70 45.68 45.88
N GLU A 107 1.39 44.89 46.70
CA GLU A 107 1.34 45.05 48.15
C GLU A 107 2.00 46.37 48.59
N SER A 108 3.13 46.74 47.99
CA SER A 108 3.82 48.00 48.29
C SER A 108 2.99 49.24 47.93
N LEU A 109 2.23 49.18 46.83
CA LEU A 109 1.21 50.18 46.47
C LEU A 109 0.11 50.31 47.53
N LYS A 110 -0.31 49.19 48.13
CA LYS A 110 -1.37 49.17 49.15
C LYS A 110 -0.89 49.71 50.49
N THR A 111 0.35 49.43 50.87
CA THR A 111 0.95 49.92 52.12
C THR A 111 1.51 51.34 52.01
N GLY A 112 1.55 51.93 50.81
CA GLY A 112 2.11 53.27 50.57
C GLY A 112 3.64 53.33 50.65
N ASP A 113 4.31 52.18 50.51
CA ASP A 113 5.78 52.11 50.44
C ASP A 113 6.21 52.11 48.97
N TYR A 114 6.53 53.28 48.44
CA TYR A 114 6.88 53.47 47.03
C TYR A 114 8.37 53.18 46.73
N ARG A 115 9.05 52.43 47.60
CA ARG A 115 10.42 51.97 47.38
C ARG A 115 10.41 50.71 46.51
N LEU A 116 10.68 50.87 45.22
CA LEU A 116 10.89 49.73 44.31
C LEU A 116 12.10 48.90 44.78
N ALA A 117 11.91 47.58 44.89
CA ALA A 117 12.97 46.64 45.24
C ALA A 117 14.16 46.79 44.27
N GLY A 118 15.28 47.33 44.76
CA GLY A 118 16.54 47.50 44.00
C GLY A 118 17.02 48.93 43.78
N HIS A 119 16.16 49.96 43.94
CA HIS A 119 16.56 51.36 43.73
C HIS A 119 16.41 52.17 45.03
N SER A 120 17.45 52.18 45.85
CA SER A 120 17.45 52.80 47.19
C SER A 120 17.44 54.34 47.22
N ARG A 121 17.54 55.03 46.08
CA ARG A 121 17.76 56.50 46.04
C ARG A 121 16.65 57.31 45.37
N VAL A 122 15.65 56.68 44.76
CA VAL A 122 14.56 57.39 44.08
C VAL A 122 13.24 56.89 44.65
N ALA A 123 12.51 57.79 45.32
CA ALA A 123 11.11 57.55 45.66
C ALA A 123 10.30 57.70 44.38
N TYR A 124 9.61 56.64 43.98
CA TYR A 124 8.72 56.69 42.83
C TYR A 124 7.37 57.26 43.28
N THR A 125 6.67 57.92 42.36
CA THR A 125 5.29 58.36 42.62
C THR A 125 4.32 57.18 42.50
N GLU A 126 3.17 57.27 43.15
CA GLU A 126 2.12 56.23 43.07
C GLU A 126 1.72 55.95 41.61
N ASP A 127 1.61 56.99 40.79
CA ASP A 127 1.24 56.89 39.38
C ASP A 127 2.32 56.20 38.55
N GLU A 128 3.61 56.44 38.83
CA GLU A 128 4.71 55.74 38.18
C GLU A 128 4.71 54.24 38.51
N VAL A 129 4.43 53.88 39.75
CA VAL A 129 4.35 52.47 40.18
C VAL A 129 3.12 51.78 39.59
N LYS A 130 1.97 52.45 39.51
CA LYS A 130 0.77 51.94 38.80
C LYS A 130 1.04 51.72 37.32
N ASN A 131 1.71 52.66 36.66
CA ASN A 131 2.09 52.55 35.26
C ASN A 131 3.09 51.41 35.03
N ASP A 132 4.04 51.19 35.94
CA ASP A 132 4.96 50.05 35.87
C ASP A 132 4.24 48.71 36.06
N LEU A 133 3.32 48.63 37.02
CA LEU A 133 2.51 47.43 37.23
C LEU A 133 1.64 47.11 36.01
N ALA A 134 1.04 48.12 35.37
CA ALA A 134 0.28 47.95 34.13
C ALA A 134 1.14 47.38 33.00
N ARG A 135 2.33 47.95 32.76
CA ARG A 135 3.27 47.43 31.75
C ARG A 135 3.69 45.99 32.03
N ARG A 136 3.99 45.65 33.29
CA ARG A 136 4.34 44.27 33.70
C ARG A 136 3.18 43.32 33.49
N TYR A 137 1.95 43.73 33.81
CA TYR A 137 0.76 42.91 33.60
C TYR A 137 0.49 42.65 32.11
N ASP A 138 0.65 43.67 31.27
CA ASP A 138 0.50 43.52 29.83
C ASP A 138 1.58 42.59 29.26
N SER A 139 2.83 42.73 29.69
CA SER A 139 3.92 41.84 29.33
C SER A 139 3.63 40.39 29.76
N TYR A 140 3.23 40.19 31.02
CA TYR A 140 2.86 38.89 31.57
C TYR A 140 1.72 38.22 30.78
N ASN A 141 0.68 38.97 30.42
CA ASN A 141 -0.42 38.46 29.61
C ASN A 141 0.02 38.09 28.19
N ASN A 142 0.93 38.85 27.60
CA ASN A 142 1.49 38.53 26.29
C ASN A 142 2.33 37.25 26.34
N VAL A 143 3.21 37.11 27.35
CA VAL A 143 4.00 35.89 27.56
C VAL A 143 3.10 34.69 27.85
N LYS A 144 2.02 34.87 28.63
CA LYS A 144 1.02 33.83 28.88
C LYS A 144 0.40 33.30 27.58
N LYS A 145 0.00 34.19 26.66
CA LYS A 145 -0.54 33.78 25.35
C LYS A 145 0.49 33.01 24.51
N ILE A 146 1.75 33.44 24.56
CA ILE A 146 2.86 32.74 23.89
C ILE A 146 3.05 31.35 24.49
N LEU A 147 2.99 31.22 25.82
CA LEU A 147 3.09 29.95 26.53
C LEU A 147 1.96 29.00 26.12
N GLU A 148 0.71 29.46 26.13
CA GLU A 148 -0.45 28.68 25.69
C GLU A 148 -0.31 28.20 24.23
N ALA A 149 0.18 29.07 23.34
CA ALA A 149 0.45 28.71 21.95
C ALA A 149 1.57 27.65 21.82
N LYS A 150 2.65 27.77 22.62
CA LYS A 150 3.74 26.78 22.66
C LYS A 150 3.25 25.43 23.18
N GLU A 151 2.45 25.41 24.25
CA GLU A 151 1.86 24.18 24.80
C GLU A 151 0.95 23.47 23.81
N SER A 152 0.11 24.23 23.08
CA SER A 152 -0.70 23.70 21.99
C SER A 152 0.16 23.11 20.87
N THR A 153 1.27 23.78 20.51
CA THR A 153 2.22 23.31 19.51
C THR A 153 2.90 22.00 19.94
N ILE A 154 3.31 21.89 21.21
CA ILE A 154 3.88 20.66 21.77
C ILE A 154 2.87 19.51 21.67
N LYS A 155 1.61 19.75 22.05
CA LYS A 155 0.55 18.72 21.98
C LYS A 155 0.34 18.24 20.53
N ALA A 156 0.34 19.16 19.56
CA ALA A 156 0.25 18.81 18.15
C ALA A 156 1.44 17.95 17.70
N LYS A 157 2.68 18.35 18.02
CA LYS A 157 3.90 17.60 17.69
C LYS A 157 3.94 16.22 18.36
N GLN A 158 3.47 16.10 19.61
CA GLN A 158 3.36 14.80 20.29
C GLN A 158 2.40 13.85 19.55
N SER A 159 1.26 14.37 19.07
CA SER A 159 0.32 13.56 18.28
C SER A 159 0.92 13.12 16.94
N GLU A 160 1.73 13.98 16.32
CA GLU A 160 2.49 13.68 15.09
C GLU A 160 3.53 12.57 15.33
N ILE A 161 4.30 12.65 16.42
CA ILE A 161 5.27 11.61 16.83
C ILE A 161 4.60 10.25 16.99
N VAL A 162 3.41 10.20 17.60
CA VAL A 162 2.64 8.95 17.75
C VAL A 162 2.24 8.38 16.38
N ALA A 163 1.82 9.25 15.46
CA ALA A 163 1.49 8.84 14.09
C ALA A 163 2.72 8.29 13.35
N PHE A 164 3.88 8.96 13.43
CA PHE A 164 5.11 8.49 12.82
C PHE A 164 5.59 7.16 13.41
N ARG A 165 5.53 6.98 14.73
CA ARG A 165 5.83 5.69 15.37
C ARG A 165 4.95 4.57 14.83
N LYS A 166 3.64 4.81 14.71
CA LYS A 166 2.70 3.83 14.16
C LYS A 166 3.02 3.48 12.71
N GLN A 167 3.32 4.48 11.88
CA GLN A 167 3.72 4.27 10.49
C GLN A 167 5.01 3.45 10.38
N LEU A 168 6.02 3.77 11.19
CA LEU A 168 7.29 3.06 11.24
C LEU A 168 7.10 1.57 11.60
N VAL A 169 6.34 1.29 12.67
CA VAL A 169 6.03 -0.08 13.09
C VAL A 169 5.30 -0.84 11.98
N THR A 170 4.35 -0.20 11.31
CA THR A 170 3.61 -0.80 10.19
C THR A 170 4.54 -1.13 9.03
N MET A 171 5.43 -0.22 8.64
CA MET A 171 6.42 -0.45 7.57
C MET A 171 7.39 -1.58 7.92
N MET A 172 7.89 -1.63 9.16
CA MET A 172 8.77 -2.71 9.62
C MET A 172 8.05 -4.06 9.61
N ALA A 173 6.79 -4.11 10.05
CA ALA A 173 5.97 -5.32 10.01
C ALA A 173 5.72 -5.79 8.57
N GLN A 174 5.43 -4.87 7.64
CA GLN A 174 5.29 -5.18 6.22
C GLN A 174 6.60 -5.71 5.61
N LYS A 175 7.74 -5.07 5.88
CA LYS A 175 9.07 -5.56 5.46
C LYS A 175 9.32 -6.98 5.95
N LYS A 176 9.09 -7.23 7.24
CA LYS A 176 9.26 -8.56 7.84
C LYS A 176 8.34 -9.59 7.17
N THR A 177 7.08 -9.25 6.94
CA THR A 177 6.10 -10.12 6.27
C THR A 177 6.55 -10.48 4.85
N LEU A 178 7.03 -9.50 4.07
CA LEU A 178 7.55 -9.73 2.72
C LEU A 178 8.79 -10.62 2.75
N THR A 179 9.69 -10.40 3.72
CA THR A 179 10.90 -11.21 3.89
C THR A 179 10.55 -12.66 4.20
N THR A 180 9.67 -12.91 5.18
CA THR A 180 9.24 -14.28 5.52
C THR A 180 8.54 -14.98 4.35
N LYS A 181 7.71 -14.27 3.58
CA LYS A 181 7.09 -14.83 2.37
C LYS A 181 8.13 -15.19 1.31
N LEU A 182 9.17 -14.38 1.17
CA LEU A 182 10.26 -14.66 0.24
C LEU A 182 11.04 -15.91 0.67
N ASP A 183 11.34 -16.03 1.96
CA ASP A 183 12.00 -17.22 2.53
C ASP A 183 11.15 -18.49 2.34
N GLU A 184 9.82 -18.39 2.49
CA GLU A 184 8.88 -19.48 2.20
C GLU A 184 8.90 -19.91 0.73
N ILE A 185 8.92 -18.93 -0.20
CA ILE A 185 9.02 -19.19 -1.65
C ILE A 185 10.36 -19.86 -1.99
N GLU A 186 11.46 -19.38 -1.41
CA GLU A 186 12.80 -19.95 -1.61
C GLU A 186 12.88 -21.39 -1.08
N ALA A 187 12.30 -21.68 0.08
CA ALA A 187 12.22 -23.02 0.63
C ALA A 187 11.40 -23.97 -0.25
N ARG A 188 10.25 -23.50 -0.76
CA ARG A 188 9.42 -24.28 -1.70
C ARG A 188 10.15 -24.57 -3.02
N LEU A 189 10.88 -23.59 -3.55
CA LEU A 189 11.70 -23.79 -4.75
C LEU A 189 12.75 -24.89 -4.51
N ARG A 190 13.52 -24.80 -3.42
CA ARG A 190 14.51 -25.83 -3.05
C ARG A 190 13.87 -27.22 -2.87
N GLN A 191 12.67 -27.29 -2.29
CA GLN A 191 11.95 -28.55 -2.15
C GLN A 191 11.57 -29.14 -3.51
N ILE A 192 11.08 -28.32 -4.44
CA ILE A 192 10.72 -28.74 -5.80
C ILE A 192 11.98 -29.21 -6.55
N GLU A 193 13.07 -28.45 -6.48
CA GLU A 193 14.36 -28.81 -7.08
C GLU A 193 14.89 -30.14 -6.52
N ALA A 194 14.88 -30.32 -5.19
CA ALA A 194 15.29 -31.58 -4.56
C ALA A 194 14.42 -32.76 -5.00
N THR A 195 13.10 -32.55 -5.17
CA THR A 195 12.17 -33.57 -5.67
C THR A 195 12.45 -33.91 -7.14
N GLN A 196 12.68 -32.90 -7.98
CA GLN A 196 13.04 -33.07 -9.39
C GLN A 196 14.35 -33.82 -9.54
N THR A 197 15.39 -33.42 -8.81
CA THR A 197 16.68 -34.13 -8.78
C THR A 197 16.51 -35.56 -8.28
N SER A 198 15.72 -35.81 -7.23
CA SER A 198 15.46 -37.18 -6.77
C SER A 198 14.72 -38.04 -7.79
N ASN A 199 13.82 -37.45 -8.59
CA ASN A 199 13.16 -38.12 -9.70
C ASN A 199 14.13 -38.35 -10.86
N GLU A 200 15.00 -37.41 -11.19
CA GLU A 200 16.03 -37.53 -12.23
C GLU A 200 17.02 -38.67 -11.89
N PHE A 201 17.40 -38.83 -10.62
CA PHE A 201 18.19 -39.98 -10.14
C PHE A 201 17.41 -41.31 -10.06
N GLN A 202 16.07 -41.29 -10.02
CA GLN A 202 15.22 -42.49 -10.11
C GLN A 202 14.82 -42.86 -11.54
N LEU A 203 15.11 -41.99 -12.51
CA LEU A 203 14.76 -42.13 -13.92
C LEU A 203 15.99 -42.51 -14.76
N ASP A 204 16.75 -43.52 -14.33
CA ASP A 204 17.61 -44.27 -15.24
C ASP A 204 17.04 -45.68 -15.45
N GLY A 205 16.02 -45.70 -16.32
CA GLY A 205 15.33 -46.86 -16.90
C GLY A 205 14.76 -46.54 -18.30
N GLY A 206 15.31 -45.51 -18.96
CA GLY A 206 15.31 -45.21 -20.40
C GLY A 206 14.00 -45.06 -21.20
N ALA A 207 13.08 -46.04 -21.19
CA ALA A 207 12.05 -46.14 -22.24
C ALA A 207 10.62 -45.79 -21.79
N LEU A 208 10.31 -45.85 -20.49
CA LEU A 208 8.94 -45.67 -19.98
C LEU A 208 8.58 -44.21 -19.66
N SER A 209 9.58 -43.36 -19.40
CA SER A 209 9.39 -41.92 -19.13
C SER A 209 9.01 -41.16 -20.40
N HIS A 210 9.65 -41.48 -21.54
CA HIS A 210 9.37 -40.81 -22.81
C HIS A 210 7.92 -41.03 -23.30
N ALA A 211 7.34 -42.20 -22.99
CA ALA A 211 5.95 -42.56 -23.31
C ALA A 211 4.91 -41.94 -22.36
N ARG A 212 5.28 -41.60 -21.11
CA ARG A 212 4.39 -40.92 -20.16
C ARG A 212 4.39 -39.40 -20.34
N GLU A 213 5.53 -38.85 -20.72
CA GLU A 213 5.70 -37.43 -21.03
C GLU A 213 4.93 -37.02 -22.29
N THR A 214 4.91 -37.86 -23.32
CA THR A 214 4.10 -37.61 -24.53
C THR A 214 2.59 -37.68 -24.28
N VAL A 215 2.12 -38.53 -23.36
CA VAL A 215 0.70 -38.65 -23.01
C VAL A 215 0.24 -37.48 -22.12
N ALA A 216 1.03 -37.08 -21.13
CA ALA A 216 0.71 -35.94 -20.27
C ALA A 216 0.74 -34.60 -21.02
N ASP A 217 1.62 -34.44 -22.02
CA ASP A 217 1.64 -33.26 -22.89
C ASP A 217 0.40 -33.16 -23.80
N LEU A 218 -0.17 -34.30 -24.22
CA LEU A 218 -1.43 -34.35 -24.97
C LEU A 218 -2.64 -34.00 -24.08
N GLU A 219 -2.67 -34.48 -22.83
CA GLU A 219 -3.71 -34.15 -21.86
C GLU A 219 -3.69 -32.68 -21.45
N LYS A 220 -2.51 -32.11 -21.18
CA LYS A 220 -2.34 -30.68 -20.84
C LYS A 220 -2.73 -29.78 -22.00
N LYS A 221 -2.48 -30.17 -23.25
CA LYS A 221 -2.97 -29.45 -24.43
C LYS A 221 -4.49 -29.53 -24.56
N LEU A 222 -5.11 -30.69 -24.27
CA LEU A 222 -6.55 -30.89 -24.29
C LEU A 222 -7.27 -30.04 -23.22
N GLU A 223 -6.72 -29.94 -22.01
CA GLU A 223 -7.29 -29.12 -20.93
C GLU A 223 -7.15 -27.62 -21.21
N VAL A 224 -6.02 -27.17 -21.76
CA VAL A 224 -5.84 -25.77 -22.17
C VAL A 224 -6.80 -25.40 -23.29
N MET A 225 -7.07 -26.31 -24.25
CA MET A 225 -8.08 -26.07 -25.30
C MET A 225 -9.50 -26.05 -24.74
N ALA A 226 -9.85 -26.95 -23.81
CA ALA A 226 -11.16 -26.98 -23.16
C ALA A 226 -11.40 -25.71 -22.31
N ARG A 227 -10.41 -25.30 -21.50
CA ARG A 227 -10.52 -24.10 -20.65
C ARG A 227 -10.55 -22.81 -21.47
N LYS A 228 -9.86 -22.79 -22.61
CA LYS A 228 -9.92 -21.69 -23.56
C LYS A 228 -11.29 -21.61 -24.24
N ALA A 229 -11.89 -22.73 -24.65
CA ALA A 229 -13.25 -22.78 -25.18
C ALA A 229 -14.31 -22.36 -24.13
N GLU A 230 -14.11 -22.72 -22.86
CA GLU A 230 -14.99 -22.36 -21.75
C GLU A 230 -14.87 -20.87 -21.36
N MET A 231 -13.66 -20.32 -21.42
CA MET A 231 -13.43 -18.88 -21.24
C MET A 231 -13.93 -18.08 -22.44
N GLU A 232 -13.74 -18.56 -23.67
CA GLU A 232 -14.30 -17.96 -24.89
C GLU A 232 -15.84 -17.97 -24.85
N GLY A 233 -16.47 -19.01 -24.29
CA GLY A 233 -17.91 -19.02 -23.98
C GLY A 233 -18.34 -17.99 -22.94
N ARG A 234 -17.60 -17.85 -21.82
CA ARG A 234 -17.91 -16.88 -20.75
C ARG A 234 -17.62 -15.42 -21.11
N TYR A 235 -16.68 -15.16 -22.01
CA TYR A 235 -16.32 -13.80 -22.45
C TYR A 235 -17.05 -13.38 -23.74
N ALA A 236 -17.72 -14.29 -24.46
CA ALA A 236 -18.66 -13.93 -25.52
C ALA A 236 -19.98 -13.33 -24.99
N GLU A 237 -20.32 -13.57 -23.72
CA GLU A 237 -21.59 -13.11 -23.10
C GLU A 237 -21.47 -11.85 -22.22
N SER A 238 -20.39 -11.07 -22.33
CA SER A 238 -20.26 -9.81 -21.59
C SER A 238 -20.46 -8.57 -22.45
N GLY A 239 -21.73 -8.31 -22.83
CA GLY A 239 -22.25 -6.93 -22.88
C GLY A 239 -23.02 -6.51 -24.14
N VAL A 240 -24.36 -6.50 -24.06
CA VAL A 240 -25.32 -5.40 -24.42
C VAL A 240 -26.66 -5.72 -23.71
N PRO A 241 -27.37 -4.77 -23.07
CA PRO A 241 -28.58 -5.06 -22.28
C PRO A 241 -29.82 -5.30 -23.16
N VAL A 242 -30.68 -6.25 -22.79
CA VAL A 242 -31.90 -6.60 -23.54
C VAL A 242 -33.14 -6.07 -22.82
N GLU A 243 -33.96 -5.32 -23.55
CA GLU A 243 -35.28 -4.85 -23.11
C GLU A 243 -36.25 -6.03 -22.90
N VAL A 244 -36.96 -6.00 -21.78
CA VAL A 244 -38.01 -6.97 -21.44
C VAL A 244 -39.30 -6.59 -22.20
N ASN A 245 -39.75 -7.45 -23.11
CA ASN A 245 -41.08 -7.37 -23.70
C ASN A 245 -42.09 -8.16 -22.84
N PRO A 246 -43.13 -7.54 -22.27
CA PRO A 246 -43.94 -8.08 -21.16
C PRO A 246 -45.05 -9.08 -21.54
N SER A 247 -45.04 -9.70 -22.71
CA SER A 247 -46.18 -10.53 -23.18
C SER A 247 -45.84 -11.98 -23.58
N ARG A 248 -44.81 -12.61 -23.00
CA ARG A 248 -44.59 -14.07 -23.12
C ARG A 248 -44.84 -14.76 -21.79
N ASP A 249 -45.89 -15.59 -21.74
CA ASP A 249 -46.18 -16.45 -20.60
C ASP A 249 -45.40 -17.77 -20.73
N VAL A 250 -44.19 -17.76 -20.17
CA VAL A 250 -43.18 -18.82 -20.24
C VAL A 250 -43.59 -20.09 -19.48
N VAL A 251 -44.68 -20.03 -18.69
CA VAL A 251 -45.14 -21.14 -17.85
C VAL A 251 -45.83 -22.22 -18.69
N GLN A 252 -46.61 -21.83 -19.71
CA GLN A 252 -47.30 -22.78 -20.59
C GLN A 252 -46.36 -23.55 -21.53
N GLU A 253 -45.22 -22.96 -21.89
CA GLU A 253 -44.19 -23.61 -22.72
C GLU A 253 -43.43 -24.70 -21.94
N ILE A 254 -43.33 -24.58 -20.61
CA ILE A 254 -42.59 -25.54 -19.76
C ILE A 254 -43.47 -26.74 -19.37
N ASP A 255 -44.76 -26.53 -19.13
CA ASP A 255 -45.69 -27.61 -18.75
C ASP A 255 -45.96 -28.60 -19.91
N ALA A 256 -45.84 -28.16 -21.16
CA ALA A 256 -45.97 -29.00 -22.36
C ALA A 256 -44.76 -29.93 -22.58
N GLU A 257 -43.56 -29.54 -22.10
CA GLU A 257 -42.31 -30.25 -22.33
C GLU A 257 -42.05 -31.35 -21.27
N PHE A 258 -42.62 -31.23 -20.05
CA PHE A 258 -42.23 -32.06 -18.89
C PHE A 258 -43.32 -32.95 -18.27
N THR A 259 -44.39 -33.30 -18.97
CA THR A 259 -45.39 -34.27 -18.45
C THR A 259 -45.17 -35.70 -19.00
N PRO A 260 -44.71 -36.68 -18.19
CA PRO A 260 -44.52 -38.07 -18.63
C PRO A 260 -45.80 -38.92 -18.46
N ALA A 261 -46.09 -39.75 -19.48
CA ALA A 261 -47.21 -40.69 -19.48
C ALA A 261 -46.99 -41.90 -18.55
N SER A 262 -48.08 -42.24 -17.85
CA SER A 262 -48.34 -43.34 -16.91
C SER A 262 -47.76 -44.73 -17.21
N SER A 263 -47.28 -45.40 -16.15
CA SER A 263 -47.50 -46.83 -15.89
C SER A 263 -47.45 -47.10 -14.37
N PRO A 264 -48.50 -47.63 -13.73
CA PRO A 264 -48.55 -47.85 -12.27
C PRO A 264 -47.89 -49.17 -11.83
N SER A 265 -47.31 -49.12 -10.63
CA SER A 265 -46.61 -50.20 -9.91
C SER A 265 -47.56 -51.21 -9.20
N PRO A 266 -47.08 -52.40 -8.80
CA PRO A 266 -47.88 -53.54 -8.35
C PRO A 266 -48.11 -53.56 -6.82
N GLU A 267 -49.27 -54.06 -6.39
CA GLU A 267 -49.58 -54.37 -4.98
C GLU A 267 -49.73 -55.90 -4.71
N VAL A 268 -48.85 -56.37 -3.81
CA VAL A 268 -49.02 -57.27 -2.64
C VAL A 268 -49.78 -58.63 -2.71
N LYS A 269 -49.08 -59.66 -2.17
CA LYS A 269 -49.43 -61.05 -1.76
C LYS A 269 -50.75 -61.15 -0.94
N THR A 270 -51.52 -62.24 -0.81
CA THR A 270 -51.19 -63.66 -0.49
C THR A 270 -52.49 -64.51 -0.41
N GLY A 271 -52.43 -65.78 -0.83
CA GLY A 271 -53.04 -66.92 -0.10
C GLY A 271 -54.43 -67.47 -0.49
N GLY A 272 -54.50 -68.78 -0.77
CA GLY A 272 -55.63 -69.62 -0.31
C GLY A 272 -56.43 -70.43 -1.34
N LYS A 273 -55.96 -71.66 -1.60
CA LYS A 273 -56.64 -72.91 -2.04
C LYS A 273 -58.17 -72.98 -2.20
N SER A 274 -58.55 -73.53 -3.38
CA SER A 274 -59.40 -74.71 -3.63
C SER A 274 -60.92 -74.70 -3.35
N LEU A 275 -61.64 -75.05 -4.44
CA LEU A 275 -63.02 -75.56 -4.58
C LEU A 275 -64.18 -74.59 -4.27
#